data_AF-A0A060C4K2-F1
#
_entry.id   AF-A0A060C4K2-F1
#
_cell.length_a   1.000
_cell.length_b   1.000
_cell.length_c   1.000
_cell.angle_alpha   90.00
_cell.angle_beta   90.00
_cell.angle_gamma   90.00
#
_symmetry.space_group_name_H-M   'P 1'
#
loop_
_entity.id
_entity.type
_entity.pdbx_description
1 polymer ?
#
loop_
_entity_poly.entity_id
_entity_poly.type
_entity_poly.pdbx_seq_one_letter_code
_entity_poly.pdbx_strand_id
1 'polypeptide(L)' 'MEIIHLSFECYPVAKAGGLGDVVGALPKYQTKMGHHAKVVMPMHRTKFLYQNEWVVGF' A
#
# COMPACT_ATOMS: atom_id res chain seq x y z
N MET A 1 -17.18 -3.21 6.06
CA MET A 1 -16.17 -3.82 6.96
C MET A 1 -14.88 -3.03 6.83
N GLU A 2 -14.23 -2.73 7.95
CA GLU A 2 -12.88 -2.14 7.98
C GLU A 2 -11.84 -3.24 7.85
N ILE A 3 -10.91 -3.09 6.90
CA ILE A 3 -9.85 -4.08 6.63
C ILE A 3 -8.51 -3.34 6.56
N ILE A 4 -7.56 -3.76 7.40
CA ILE A 4 -6.21 -3.19 7.42
C ILE A 4 -5.22 -4.27 6.98
N HIS A 5 -4.56 -4.03 5.85
CA HIS A 5 -3.47 -4.86 5.36
C HIS A 5 -2.15 -4.33 5.92
N LEU A 6 -1.49 -5.13 6.76
CA LEU A 6 -0.14 -4.86 7.24
C LEU A 6 0.84 -5.62 6.34
N SER A 7 1.75 -4.90 5.66
CA SER A 7 2.68 -5.53 4.72
C SER A 7 4.02 -4.80 4.70
N PHE A 8 5.06 -5.52 4.28
CA PHE A 8 6.37 -4.96 3.95
C PHE A 8 6.49 -4.53 2.48
N GLU A 9 5.60 -5.03 1.62
CA GLU A 9 5.60 -4.75 0.18
C GLU A 9 4.21 -4.28 -0.29
N CYS A 10 4.20 -3.33 -1.22
CA CYS A 10 3.03 -2.84 -1.93
C CYS A 10 3.46 -2.16 -3.24
N TYR A 11 3.03 -2.68 -4.39
CA TYR A 11 3.29 -2.04 -5.67
C TYR A 11 2.37 -0.83 -5.88
N PRO A 12 2.86 0.33 -6.38
CA PRO A 12 4.23 0.61 -6.87
C PRO A 12 5.18 1.20 -5.82
N VAL A 13 4.78 1.26 -4.55
CA VAL A 13 5.51 1.95 -3.47
C VAL A 13 6.83 1.25 -3.12
N ALA A 14 6.78 -0.05 -2.80
CA ALA A 14 7.95 -0.90 -2.56
C ALA A 14 7.63 -2.35 -2.91
N LYS A 15 8.43 -2.97 -3.79
CA LYS A 15 8.22 -4.33 -4.29
C LYS A 15 9.55 -5.05 -4.43
N ALA A 16 9.61 -6.28 -3.90
CA ALA A 16 10.69 -7.23 -4.12
C ALA A 16 10.18 -8.49 -4.84
N GLY A 17 8.92 -8.89 -4.60
CA GLY A 17 8.31 -10.08 -5.21
C GLY A 17 6.79 -9.98 -5.42
N GLY A 18 6.14 -11.14 -5.49
CA GLY A 18 4.69 -11.23 -5.77
C GLY A 18 3.79 -10.72 -4.64
N LEU A 19 4.29 -10.62 -3.41
CA LEU A 19 3.54 -10.05 -2.28
C LEU A 19 3.13 -8.61 -2.58
N GLY A 20 4.06 -7.80 -3.12
CA GLY A 20 3.77 -6.41 -3.48
C GLY A 20 2.67 -6.27 -4.53
N ASP A 21 2.54 -7.22 -5.45
CA ASP A 21 1.46 -7.22 -6.44
C ASP A 21 0.09 -7.49 -5.80
N VAL A 22 0.04 -8.46 -4.87
CA VAL A 22 -1.19 -8.79 -4.15
C VAL A 22 -1.65 -7.61 -3.31
N VAL A 23 -0.77 -7.02 -2.49
CA VAL A 23 -1.12 -5.91 -1.60
C VAL A 23 -1.41 -4.63 -2.38
N GLY A 24 -0.78 -4.41 -3.54
CA GLY A 24 -1.11 -3.30 -4.43
C GLY A 24 -2.49 -3.44 -5.11
N ALA A 25 -2.96 -4.67 -5.32
CA ALA A 25 -4.19 -4.93 -6.08
C ALA A 25 -5.42 -5.26 -5.21
N LEU A 26 -5.30 -6.21 -4.27
CA LEU A 26 -6.44 -6.74 -3.50
C LEU A 26 -7.22 -5.67 -2.71
N PRO A 27 -6.59 -4.74 -1.97
CA PRO A 27 -7.31 -3.71 -1.21
C PRO A 27 -8.14 -2.78 -2.11
N LYS A 28 -7.66 -2.53 -3.34
CA LYS A 28 -8.39 -1.75 -4.36
C LYS A 28 -9.70 -2.43 -4.76
N TYR A 29 -9.71 -3.75 -4.92
CA TYR A 29 -10.92 -4.50 -5.24
C TYR A 29 -11.86 -4.65 -4.03
N GLN A 30 -11.32 -4.83 -2.83
CA GLN A 30 -12.13 -4.81 -1.60
C GLN A 30 -12.84 -3.45 -1.42
N THR A 31 -12.16 -2.35 -1.75
CA THR A 31 -12.77 -1.02 -1.75
C THR A 31 -13.93 -0.92 -2.76
N LYS A 32 -13.75 -1.47 -3.96
CA LYS A 32 -14.83 -1.54 -4.97
C LYS A 32 -16.01 -2.41 -4.54
N MET A 33 -15.78 -3.40 -3.68
CA MET A 33 -16.82 -4.26 -3.10
C MET A 33 -17.57 -3.60 -1.92
N GLY A 34 -17.27 -2.33 -1.60
CA GLY A 34 -17.93 -1.59 -0.52
C GLY A 34 -17.29 -1.80 0.86
N HIS A 35 -16.09 -2.39 0.92
CA HIS A 35 -15.30 -2.41 2.16
C HIS A 35 -14.45 -1.16 2.27
N HIS A 36 -14.04 -0.81 3.49
CA HIS A 36 -13.05 0.23 3.70
C HIS A 36 -11.71 -0.44 3.97
N ALA A 37 -10.90 -0.56 2.91
CA ALA A 37 -9.62 -1.27 2.95
C ALA A 37 -8.45 -0.28 2.92
N LYS A 38 -7.48 -0.49 3.81
CA LYS A 38 -6.26 0.34 3.93
C LYS A 38 -5.02 -0.54 3.91
N VAL A 39 -3.90 0.04 3.50
CA VAL A 39 -2.58 -0.58 3.56
C VAL A 39 -1.70 0.24 4.49
N VAL A 40 -1.05 -0.42 5.44
CA VAL A 40 -0.01 0.17 6.27
C VAL A 40 1.28 -0.60 6.03
N MET A 41 2.34 0.14 5.73
CA MET A 41 3.64 -0.42 5.41
C MET A 41 4.76 0.55 5.82
N PRO A 42 6.01 0.08 5.95
CA PRO A 42 7.14 0.97 6.17
C PRO A 42 7.35 1.92 4.98
N MET A 43 7.82 3.12 5.30
CA MET A 43 8.18 4.15 4.31
C MET A 43 9.58 3.86 3.72
N HIS A 44 9.65 2.83 2.86
CA HIS A 44 10.91 2.43 2.22
C HIS A 44 11.46 3.53 1.30
N ARG A 45 12.79 3.69 1.30
CA ARG A 45 13.52 4.65 0.45
C ARG A 45 13.56 4.20 -1.01
N THR A 46 12.43 4.23 -1.69
CA THR A 46 12.29 3.87 -3.11
C THR A 46 12.23 5.11 -4.01
N LYS A 47 12.35 4.92 -5.33
CA LYS A 47 12.12 6.01 -6.30
C LYS A 47 10.72 6.60 -6.17
N PHE A 48 9.72 5.74 -5.93
CA PHE A 48 8.34 6.16 -5.73
C PHE A 48 8.22 7.14 -4.57
N LEU A 49 8.92 6.87 -3.45
CA LEU A 49 8.93 7.78 -2.31
C LEU A 49 9.41 9.18 -2.69
N TYR A 50 10.56 9.30 -3.35
CA TYR A 50 11.17 10.59 -3.67
C TYR A 50 10.47 11.36 -4.80
N GLN A 51 9.67 10.68 -5.62
CA GLN A 51 8.97 11.27 -6.76
C GLN A 51 7.56 11.79 -6.43
N ASN A 52 7.07 11.55 -5.21
CA ASN A 52 5.74 11.96 -4.77
C ASN A 52 5.83 12.86 -3.53
N GLU A 53 4.82 13.70 -3.33
CA GLU A 53 4.66 14.53 -2.13
C GLU A 53 3.90 13.77 -1.06
N TRP A 54 4.27 13.97 0.21
CA TRP A 54 3.71 13.23 1.34
C TRP A 54 3.33 14.18 2.47
N VAL A 55 2.17 13.92 3.08
CA VAL A 55 1.80 14.54 4.35
C VAL A 55 2.47 13.75 5.47
N VAL A 56 3.41 14.38 6.17
CA VAL A 56 4.05 13.80 7.35
C VAL A 56 3.48 14.49 8.57
N GLY A 57 2.74 13.73 9.39
CA GLY A 57 2.23 14.19 10.69
C GLY A 57 3.23 13.90 11.81
N PHE A 58 3.28 14.80 12.80
CA PHE A 58 3.96 14.59 14.07
C PHE A 58 2.96 14.15 15.14
#